data_AF-A0A077PI92-F1
#
_entry.id   AF-A0A077PI92-F1
#
_cell.length_a   1.000
_cell.length_b   1.000
_cell.length_c   1.000
_cell.angle_alpha   90.00
_cell.angle_beta   90.00
_cell.angle_gamma   90.00
#
_symmetry.space_group_name_H-M   'P 1'
#
loop_
_entity.id
_entity.type
_entity.pdbx_description
1 polymer ?
#
loop_
_entity_poly.entity_id
_entity_poly.type
_entity_poly.pdbx_seq_one_letter_code
_entity_poly.pdbx_strand_id
1 'polypeptide(L)' 'MQIIYFDYIAGFGINALVNGEWDYYPSLDELIFECNSLYGNQIVLVSTTATSGCFTGYQESLNGY' A
#
# COMPACT_ATOMS: atom_id res chain seq x y z
N MET A 1 12.71 -4.98 4.90
CA MET A 1 11.90 -3.74 4.74
C MET A 1 11.86 -3.39 3.26
N GLN A 2 10.72 -3.58 2.61
CA GLN A 2 10.50 -3.29 1.20
C GLN A 2 9.67 -2.04 1.00
N ILE A 3 10.02 -1.25 0.00
CA ILE A 3 9.29 -0.02 -0.35
C ILE A 3 8.42 -0.33 -1.55
N ILE A 4 7.11 -0.22 -1.35
CA ILE A 4 6.09 -0.46 -2.37
C ILE A 4 5.58 0.90 -2.81
N TYR A 5 5.89 1.28 -4.04
CA TYR A 5 5.37 2.49 -4.65
C TYR A 5 3.98 2.21 -5.20
N PHE A 6 3.01 3.07 -4.89
CA PHE A 6 1.66 2.92 -5.41
C PHE A 6 1.06 4.25 -5.85
N ASP A 7 0.17 4.19 -6.82
CA ASP A 7 -0.57 5.30 -7.37
C ASP A 7 -2.06 5.08 -7.14
N TYR A 8 -2.70 5.95 -6.35
CA TYR A 8 -4.12 5.84 -6.08
C TYR A 8 -4.91 6.63 -7.13
N ILE A 9 -5.74 5.92 -7.90
CA ILE A 9 -6.57 6.48 -8.95
C ILE A 9 -8.01 6.52 -8.43
N ALA A 10 -8.47 7.71 -8.03
CA ALA A 10 -9.79 7.90 -7.45
C ALA A 10 -10.89 7.36 -8.39
N GLY A 11 -11.73 6.46 -7.87
CA GLY A 11 -12.82 5.84 -8.61
C GLY A 11 -12.42 4.69 -9.53
N PHE A 12 -11.13 4.34 -9.59
CA PHE A 12 -10.64 3.19 -10.36
C PHE A 12 -10.01 2.15 -9.44
N GLY A 13 -8.92 2.49 -8.74
CA GLY A 13 -8.18 1.53 -7.92
C GLY A 13 -6.77 2.03 -7.61
N ILE A 14 -5.84 1.11 -7.46
CA ILE A 14 -4.46 1.36 -7.09
C ILE A 14 -3.55 0.65 -8.07
N ASN A 15 -2.57 1.38 -8.62
CA ASN A 15 -1.50 0.78 -9.39
C ASN A 15 -0.26 0.72 -8.49
N ALA A 16 0.35 -0.44 -8.26
CA ALA A 16 1.49 -0.56 -7.37
C ALA A 16 2.65 -1.33 -7.99
N LEU A 17 3.87 -0.91 -7.64
CA LEU A 17 5.09 -1.59 -8.04
C LEU A 17 5.39 -2.71 -7.04
N VAL A 18 4.91 -3.91 -7.35
CA VAL A 18 5.10 -5.11 -6.55
C VAL A 18 6.00 -6.07 -7.32
N ASN A 19 6.99 -6.65 -6.64
CA ASN A 19 7.95 -7.58 -7.24
C ASN A 19 8.73 -7.04 -8.45
N GLY A 20 8.86 -5.72 -8.55
CA GLY A 20 9.54 -5.05 -9.67
C GLY A 20 8.66 -4.83 -10.91
N GLU A 21 7.37 -5.17 -10.84
CA GLU A 21 6.39 -4.99 -11.90
C GLU A 21 5.21 -4.14 -11.42
N TRP A 22 4.59 -3.39 -12.34
CA TRP A 22 3.39 -2.60 -12.01
C TRP A 22 2.18 -3.51 -12.12
N ASP A 23 1.48 -3.67 -11.01
CA ASP A 23 0.27 -4.47 -10.91
C ASP A 23 -0.90 -3.61 -10.39
N TYR A 24 -2.12 -4.00 -10.78
CA TYR A 24 -3.32 -3.26 -10.49
C TYR A 24 -4.14 -3.96 -9.41
N TYR A 25 -4.47 -3.20 -8.37
CA TYR A 25 -5.27 -3.65 -7.26
C TYR A 25 -6.55 -2.82 -7.18
N PRO A 26 -7.72 -3.46 -6.98
CA PRO A 26 -8.98 -2.74 -6.85
C PRO A 26 -9.07 -1.92 -5.56
N SER A 27 -8.34 -2.32 -4.50
CA SER A 27 -8.38 -1.72 -3.17
C SER A 27 -7.02 -1.81 -2.46
N LEU A 28 -6.80 -0.96 -1.45
CA LEU A 28 -5.55 -0.95 -0.67
C LEU A 28 -5.38 -2.25 0.14
N ASP A 29 -6.47 -2.84 0.63
CA ASP A 29 -6.46 -4.10 1.35
C ASP A 29 -5.86 -5.26 0.53
N GLU A 30 -6.22 -5.36 -0.75
CA GLU A 30 -5.69 -6.39 -1.66
C GLU A 30 -4.18 -6.20 -1.86
N LEU A 31 -3.74 -4.95 -2.07
CA LEU A 31 -2.31 -4.62 -2.17
C LEU A 31 -1.56 -5.00 -0.89
N ILE A 32 -2.09 -4.63 0.29
CA ILE A 32 -1.47 -4.94 1.59
C ILE A 32 -1.41 -6.45 1.81
N PHE A 33 -2.48 -7.18 1.47
CA PHE A 33 -2.53 -8.63 1.59
C PHE A 33 -1.44 -9.30 0.75
N GLU A 34 -1.32 -8.91 -0.51
CA GLU A 34 -0.30 -9.47 -1.40
C GLU A 34 1.12 -9.09 -0.95
N CYS A 35 1.34 -7.83 -0.58
CA CYS A 35 2.64 -7.36 -0.09
C CYS A 35 3.05 -8.07 1.22
N ASN A 36 2.10 -8.33 2.12
CA ASN A 36 2.37 -9.12 3.34
C ASN A 36 2.66 -10.59 2.99
N SER A 37 1.99 -11.16 1.99
CA SER A 37 2.25 -12.53 1.53
C SER A 37 3.67 -12.67 0.95
N LEU A 38 4.12 -11.68 0.17
CA LEU A 38 5.42 -11.69 -0.50
C LEU A 38 6.59 -11.29 0.40
N TYR A 39 6.40 -10.28 1.24
CA TYR A 39 7.47 -9.61 1.99
C TYR A 39 7.32 -9.67 3.52
N GLY A 40 6.21 -10.22 4.02
CA GLY A 40 5.83 -10.18 5.44
C GLY A 40 5.48 -8.77 5.92
N ASN A 41 5.42 -8.59 7.24
CA ASN A 41 5.10 -7.30 7.89
C ASN A 41 6.18 -6.20 7.74
N GLN A 42 7.14 -6.37 6.84
CA GLN A 42 8.23 -5.42 6.62
C GLN A 42 8.03 -4.64 5.33
N ILE A 43 6.87 -4.02 5.15
CA ILE A 43 6.54 -3.21 3.96
C ILE A 43 6.32 -1.75 4.33
N VAL A 44 6.70 -0.86 3.42
CA VAL A 44 6.47 0.58 3.49
C VAL A 44 5.78 1.00 2.20
N LEU A 45 4.53 1.43 2.31
CA LEU A 45 3.74 1.91 1.18
C LEU A 45 4.05 3.40 0.94
N VAL A 46 4.39 3.76 -0.29
CA VAL A 46 4.74 5.12 -0.71
C VAL A 46 3.86 5.52 -1.88
N SER A 47 3.07 6.57 -1.71
CA SER A 47 2.22 7.09 -2.78
C SER A 47 3.03 7.92 -3.78
N THR A 48 2.89 7.64 -5.08
CA THR A 48 3.56 8.37 -6.18
C THR A 48 2.80 9.62 -6.60
N THR A 49 1.48 9.66 -6.36
CA THR A 49 0.58 10.78 -6.68
C THR A 49 0.47 11.82 -5.57
N ALA A 50 1.07 11.58 -4.40
CA ALA A 50 1.01 12.53 -3.30
C ALA A 50 1.90 13.75 -3.60
N THR A 51 1.30 14.81 -4.15
CA THR A 51 1.70 16.17 -3.81
C THR A 51 1.71 16.25 -2.29
N SER A 52 2.91 16.30 -1.69
CA SER A 52 3.23 16.42 -0.26
C SER A 52 2.02 16.51 0.67
N GLY A 53 1.37 15.38 0.94
CA GLY A 53 0.24 15.27 1.84
C GLY A 53 0.57 14.16 2.82
N CYS A 54 0.74 14.54 4.08
CA CYS A 54 1.08 13.68 5.21
C CYS A 54 0.32 12.34 5.14
N PHE A 55 1.04 11.24 4.88
CA PHE A 55 0.46 9.91 4.89
C PHE A 55 0.38 9.44 6.35
N THR A 56 -0.82 9.52 6.94
CA THR A 56 -1.09 8.88 8.22
C THR A 56 -1.18 7.38 7.98
N GLY A 57 -0.12 6.64 8.30
CA GLY A 57 -0.16 5.19 8.31
C GLY A 57 -1.30 4.73 9.22
N TYR A 58 -2.19 3.88 8.70
CA TYR A 58 -3.17 3.18 9.50
C TYR A 58 -2.41 2.24 10.45
N GLN A 59 -2.16 2.73 11.67
CA GLN A 59 -1.88 1.87 12.80
C GLN A 59 -3.25 1.45 13.35
N GLU A 60 -3.67 0.23 13.02
CA GLU A 60 -4.78 -0.39 13.72
C GLU A 60 -4.35 -0.59 15.18
N SER A 61 -4.70 0.38 16.03
CA SER A 61 -4.66 0.21 17.48
C SER A 61 -5.73 -0.80 17.86
N LEU A 62 -5.34 -2.07 17.93
CA LEU A 62 -6.03 -3.09 18.71
C LEU A 62 -6.11 -2.62 20.17
N ASN A 63 -7.15 -1.88 20.52
CA ASN A 63 -7.54 -1.65 21.89
C ASN A 63 -8.62 -2.68 22.22
N GLY A 64 -8.17 -3.87 22.63
CA GLY A 64 -9.03 -4.89 23.23
C GLY A 64 -9.61 -4.37 24.54
N TYR A 65 -10.93 -4.48 24.68
CA TYR A 65 -11.66 -4.38 25.94
C TYR A 65 -12.13 -5.77 26.35
#